data_AF-A0A6C1KEM3-F1
#
_entry.id   AF-A0A6C1KEM3-F1
#
_cell.length_a   1.000
_cell.length_b   1.000
_cell.length_c   1.000
_cell.angle_alpha   90.00
_cell.angle_beta   90.00
_cell.angle_gamma   90.00
#
_symmetry.space_group_name_H-M   'P 1'
#
loop_
_entity.id
_entity.type
_entity.pdbx_description
1 polymer ?
#
loop_
_entity_poly.entity_id
_entity_poly.type
_entity_poly.pdbx_seq_one_letter_code
_entity_poly.pdbx_strand_id
1 'polypeptide(L)'
;MTRADIQALADFLPPLRQPGFTAGKVRGGEQTEPGVFQMPFIQYDPVVDAFVKAAYRHSWVLMDFDWPVWAQSDEAKALQDDETAIAMATPEQLGRLITVCVRQERFCDGTLMSAFDSGLILRVVERAATLVGHPSSDLE
;
A
#
# COMPACT_ATOMS: atom_id res chain seq x y z
N MET A 1 13.61 1.82 11.39
CA MET A 1 12.17 1.60 11.61
C MET A 1 11.93 1.36 13.08
N THR A 2 10.98 2.04 13.72
CA THR A 2 10.65 1.84 15.14
C THR A 2 9.40 0.96 15.28
N ARG A 3 9.15 0.42 16.49
CA ARG A 3 7.89 -0.29 16.78
C ARG A 3 6.66 0.58 16.55
N ALA A 4 6.75 1.88 16.83
CA ALA A 4 5.66 2.82 16.59
C ALA A 4 5.33 2.97 15.09
N ASP A 5 6.34 2.89 14.22
CA ASP A 5 6.13 2.95 12.77
C ASP A 5 5.40 1.70 12.25
N ILE A 6 5.74 0.52 12.80
CA ILE A 6 5.06 -0.74 12.48
C ILE A 6 3.64 -0.76 13.04
N GLN A 7 3.43 -0.23 14.25
CA GLN A 7 2.10 -0.06 14.82
C GLN A 7 1.23 0.85 13.95
N ALA A 8 1.75 1.99 13.49
CA ALA A 8 1.00 2.92 12.66
C ALA A 8 0.50 2.28 11.35
N LEU A 9 1.25 1.32 10.80
CA LEU A 9 0.82 0.54 9.65
C LEU A 9 -0.24 -0.51 10.06
N ALA A 10 -0.02 -1.22 11.17
CA ALA A 10 -0.95 -2.21 11.70
C ALA A 10 -2.33 -1.62 12.08
N ASP A 11 -2.39 -0.35 12.47
CA ASP A 11 -3.63 0.34 12.85
C ASP A 11 -4.62 0.51 11.68
N PHE A 12 -4.19 0.28 10.44
CA PHE A 12 -5.08 0.21 9.27
C PHE A 12 -5.80 -1.14 9.13
N LEU A 13 -5.48 -2.14 9.94
CA LEU A 13 -6.10 -3.46 9.83
C LEU A 13 -7.63 -3.43 10.04
N PRO A 14 -8.16 -2.74 11.09
CA PRO A 14 -9.61 -2.67 11.29
C PRO A 14 -10.40 -2.06 10.12
N PRO A 15 -10.04 -0.87 9.57
CA PRO A 15 -10.79 -0.32 8.44
C PRO A 15 -10.69 -1.17 7.17
N LEU A 16 -9.53 -1.78 6.89
CA LEU A 16 -9.36 -2.61 5.69
C LEU A 16 -10.13 -3.94 5.74
N ARG A 17 -10.46 -4.44 6.94
CA ARG A 17 -11.28 -5.65 7.12
C ARG A 17 -12.79 -5.37 7.19
N GLN A 18 -13.22 -4.12 7.09
CA GLN A 18 -14.65 -3.81 7.11
C GLN A 18 -15.34 -4.46 5.90
N PRO A 19 -16.45 -5.19 6.12
CA PRO A 19 -17.21 -5.77 5.01
C PRO A 19 -17.65 -4.68 4.02
N GLY A 20 -17.32 -4.86 2.75
CA GLY A 20 -17.66 -3.90 1.69
C GLY A 20 -16.73 -2.69 1.60
N PHE A 21 -15.57 -2.70 2.27
CA PHE A 21 -14.51 -1.73 2.01
C PHE A 21 -14.11 -1.75 0.53
N THR A 22 -13.96 -0.57 -0.07
CA THR A 22 -13.45 -0.38 -1.42
C THR A 22 -12.41 0.73 -1.39
N ALA A 23 -11.29 0.55 -2.09
CA ALA A 23 -10.19 1.53 -2.09
C ALA A 23 -10.58 2.89 -2.67
N GLY A 24 -11.58 2.90 -3.55
CA GLY A 24 -12.07 4.10 -4.20
C GLY A 24 -13.12 3.77 -5.25
N LYS A 25 -13.57 4.79 -5.97
CA LYS A 25 -14.52 4.66 -7.07
C LYS A 25 -14.06 5.50 -8.25
N VAL A 26 -14.22 4.96 -9.46
CA VAL A 26 -14.07 5.74 -10.68
C VAL A 26 -15.21 6.76 -10.77
N ARG A 27 -14.87 8.01 -11.03
CA ARG A 27 -15.77 9.16 -11.21
C ARG A 27 -15.37 9.89 -12.49
N GLY A 28 -16.20 10.80 -12.98
CA GLY A 28 -15.96 11.42 -14.29
C GLY A 28 -16.34 10.49 -15.44
N GLY A 29 -16.02 10.90 -16.66
CA GLY A 29 -16.45 10.24 -17.89
C GLY A 29 -17.79 10.76 -18.41
N GLU A 30 -18.52 11.54 -17.61
CA GLU A 30 -19.72 12.24 -18.04
C GLU A 30 -19.41 13.46 -18.92
N GLN A 31 -20.37 13.78 -19.76
CA GLN A 31 -20.40 15.03 -20.49
C GLN A 31 -20.86 16.16 -19.57
N THR A 32 -20.02 17.17 -19.35
CA THR A 32 -20.35 18.31 -18.48
C THR A 32 -21.02 19.45 -19.24
N GLU A 33 -20.68 19.61 -20.52
CA GLU A 33 -21.28 20.58 -21.45
C GLU A 33 -21.34 19.98 -22.88
N PRO A 34 -22.13 20.54 -23.81
CA PRO A 34 -22.12 20.11 -25.21
C PRO A 34 -20.70 20.05 -25.81
N GLY A 35 -20.20 18.84 -26.09
CA GLY A 35 -18.84 18.61 -26.60
C GLY A 35 -17.71 18.57 -25.56
N VAL A 36 -18.00 18.80 -24.27
CA VAL A 36 -17.00 18.78 -23.18
C VAL A 36 -17.22 17.55 -22.31
N PHE A 37 -16.24 16.65 -22.29
CA PHE A 37 -16.23 15.46 -21.45
C PHE A 37 -15.24 15.62 -20.31
N GLN A 38 -15.68 15.30 -19.10
CA GLN A 38 -14.77 15.17 -17.97
C GLN A 38 -14.00 13.86 -18.10
N MET A 39 -12.68 13.93 -18.01
CA MET A 39 -11.86 12.73 -17.97
C MET A 39 -12.17 11.91 -16.71
N PRO A 40 -12.34 10.58 -16.82
CA PRO A 40 -12.47 9.71 -15.67
C PRO A 40 -11.27 9.85 -14.73
N PHE A 41 -11.52 9.81 -13.43
CA PHE A 41 -10.51 9.87 -12.38
C PHE A 41 -10.92 8.96 -11.22
N ILE A 42 -9.95 8.53 -10.42
CA ILE A 42 -10.22 7.73 -9.23
C ILE A 42 -10.43 8.66 -8.04
N GLN A 43 -11.60 8.53 -7.41
CA GLN A 43 -11.88 9.11 -6.11
C GLN A 43 -11.54 8.08 -5.03
N TYR A 44 -10.39 8.23 -4.40
CA TYR A 44 -9.95 7.36 -3.32
C TYR A 44 -10.80 7.52 -2.06
N ASP A 45 -10.95 6.40 -1.32
CA ASP A 45 -11.55 6.40 -0.01
C ASP A 45 -10.63 7.12 1.00
N PRO A 46 -11.18 7.87 1.99
CA PRO A 46 -10.36 8.55 3.00
C PRO A 46 -9.37 7.65 3.74
N VAL A 47 -9.65 6.34 3.87
CA VAL A 47 -8.73 5.35 4.46
C VAL A 47 -7.47 5.21 3.61
N VAL A 48 -7.59 5.22 2.28
CA VAL A 48 -6.44 5.12 1.36
C VAL A 48 -5.56 6.37 1.47
N ASP A 49 -6.16 7.57 1.50
CA ASP A 49 -5.43 8.81 1.71
C ASP A 49 -4.71 8.83 3.07
N ALA A 50 -5.37 8.36 4.12
CA ALA A 50 -4.79 8.26 5.45
C ALA A 50 -3.62 7.27 5.48
N PHE A 51 -3.74 6.13 4.79
CA PHE A 51 -2.68 5.15 4.64
C PHE A 51 -1.44 5.75 3.96
N VAL A 52 -1.61 6.43 2.82
CA VAL A 52 -0.50 7.06 2.10
C VAL A 52 0.18 8.12 2.97
N LYS A 53 -0.59 8.96 3.68
CA LYS A 53 -0.05 9.96 4.61
C LYS A 53 0.72 9.31 5.76
N ALA A 54 0.22 8.21 6.31
CA ALA A 54 0.91 7.46 7.35
C ALA A 54 2.21 6.83 6.82
N ALA A 55 2.19 6.25 5.62
CA ALA A 55 3.37 5.67 4.99
C ALA A 55 4.50 6.69 4.83
N TYR A 56 4.20 7.93 4.41
CA TYR A 56 5.18 9.01 4.36
C TYR A 56 5.65 9.46 5.75
N ARG A 57 4.72 9.61 6.70
CA ARG A 57 5.03 10.09 8.06
C ARG A 57 5.93 9.14 8.83
N HIS A 58 5.73 7.84 8.65
CA HIS A 58 6.41 6.77 9.39
C HIS A 58 7.54 6.11 8.59
N SER A 59 8.07 6.82 7.58
CA SER A 59 9.24 6.41 6.80
C SER A 59 9.10 5.04 6.10
N TRP A 60 7.86 4.64 5.75
CA TRP A 60 7.60 3.44 4.94
C TRP A 60 7.87 3.66 3.47
N VAL A 61 7.80 4.91 3.00
CA VAL A 61 8.22 5.28 1.64
C VAL A 61 9.73 5.53 1.67
N LEU A 62 10.49 4.52 1.26
CA LEU A 62 11.94 4.54 1.23
C LEU A 62 12.45 5.41 0.08
N MET A 63 13.58 6.09 0.30
CA MET A 63 14.16 7.01 -0.68
C MET A 63 15.51 6.53 -1.23
N ASP A 64 16.10 5.52 -0.62
CA ASP A 64 17.49 5.10 -0.74
C ASP A 64 17.67 3.78 -1.53
N PHE A 65 16.80 3.52 -2.50
CA PHE A 65 16.96 2.39 -3.42
C PHE A 65 16.34 2.65 -4.82
N ASP A 66 16.80 1.89 -5.80
CA ASP A 66 16.27 1.89 -7.17
C ASP A 66 14.96 1.09 -7.23
N TRP A 67 13.86 1.73 -6.82
CA TRP A 67 12.55 1.09 -6.76
C TRP A 67 12.03 0.61 -8.13
N PRO A 68 12.25 1.30 -9.28
CA PRO A 68 11.81 0.77 -10.57
C PRO A 68 12.51 -0.53 -10.93
N VAL A 69 13.83 -0.62 -10.69
CA VAL A 69 14.59 -1.85 -10.95
C VAL A 69 14.17 -2.95 -9.98
N TRP A 70 14.04 -2.64 -8.69
CA TRP A 70 13.62 -3.62 -7.69
C TRP A 70 12.23 -4.18 -7.96
N ALA A 71 11.28 -3.35 -8.42
CA ALA A 71 9.91 -3.79 -8.75
C ALA A 71 9.86 -4.87 -9.85
N GLN A 72 10.92 -5.01 -10.66
CA GLN A 72 11.03 -6.04 -11.70
C GLN A 72 11.70 -7.33 -11.21
N SER A 73 12.25 -7.34 -9.99
CA SER A 73 12.95 -8.47 -9.41
C SER A 73 12.01 -9.63 -9.05
N ASP A 74 12.57 -10.83 -8.96
CA ASP A 74 11.81 -12.02 -8.52
C ASP A 74 11.38 -11.91 -7.04
N GLU A 75 12.15 -11.20 -6.22
CA GLU A 75 11.76 -10.88 -4.84
C GLU A 75 10.46 -10.05 -4.81
N ALA A 76 10.38 -8.98 -5.59
CA ALA A 76 9.21 -8.12 -5.63
C ALA A 76 7.98 -8.86 -6.15
N LYS A 77 8.13 -9.74 -7.14
CA LYS A 77 7.04 -10.58 -7.67
C LYS A 77 6.58 -11.59 -6.62
N ALA A 78 7.51 -12.31 -5.99
CA ALA A 78 7.18 -13.26 -4.93
C ALA A 78 6.41 -12.58 -3.79
N LEU A 79 6.87 -11.41 -3.34
CA LEU A 79 6.19 -10.65 -2.29
C LEU A 79 4.79 -10.15 -2.69
N GLN A 80 4.51 -9.94 -3.98
CA GLN A 80 3.19 -9.53 -4.47
C GLN A 80 2.23 -10.72 -4.64
N ASP A 81 2.74 -11.82 -5.19
CA ASP A 81 1.94 -12.94 -5.69
C ASP A 81 1.87 -14.13 -4.74
N ASP A 82 2.86 -14.30 -3.84
CA ASP A 82 2.93 -15.42 -2.88
C ASP A 82 2.55 -14.95 -1.46
N GLU A 83 1.42 -15.46 -0.96
CA GLU A 83 0.93 -15.21 0.40
C GLU A 83 1.92 -15.62 1.49
N THR A 84 2.69 -16.68 1.27
CA THR A 84 3.69 -17.17 2.23
C THR A 84 4.88 -16.23 2.29
N ALA A 85 5.32 -15.72 1.13
CA ALA A 85 6.45 -14.81 1.04
C ALA A 85 6.16 -13.51 1.80
N ILE A 86 4.99 -12.89 1.59
CA ILE A 86 4.61 -11.67 2.30
C ILE A 86 4.34 -11.89 3.79
N ALA A 87 3.81 -13.06 4.19
CA ALA A 87 3.61 -13.42 5.59
C ALA A 87 4.92 -13.54 6.38
N MET A 88 6.05 -13.76 5.70
CA MET A 88 7.39 -13.83 6.27
C MET A 88 8.22 -12.56 6.04
N ALA A 89 7.70 -11.58 5.30
CA ALA A 89 8.44 -10.39 4.90
C ALA A 89 9.01 -9.60 6.09
N THR A 90 10.20 -9.04 5.90
CA THR A 90 10.82 -8.12 6.86
C THR A 90 10.18 -6.73 6.77
N PRO A 91 10.30 -5.87 7.81
CA PRO A 91 9.85 -4.48 7.72
C PRO A 91 10.44 -3.73 6.51
N GLU A 92 11.69 -4.01 6.14
CA GLU A 92 12.32 -3.38 4.96
C GLU A 92 11.62 -3.82 3.66
N GLN A 93 11.35 -5.11 3.49
CA GLN A 93 10.65 -5.63 2.31
C GLN A 93 9.23 -5.05 2.19
N LEU A 94 8.51 -4.91 3.30
CA LEU A 94 7.22 -4.21 3.32
C LEU A 94 7.36 -2.75 2.90
N GLY A 95 8.38 -2.04 3.39
CA GLY A 95 8.68 -0.67 2.99
C GLY A 95 8.97 -0.55 1.48
N ARG A 96 9.70 -1.49 0.90
CA ARG A 96 9.93 -1.53 -0.55
C ARG A 96 8.62 -1.71 -1.34
N LEU A 97 7.74 -2.63 -0.93
CA LEU A 97 6.43 -2.81 -1.55
C LEU A 97 5.58 -1.54 -1.48
N ILE A 98 5.45 -0.95 -0.29
CA ILE A 98 4.70 0.29 -0.07
C ILE A 98 5.28 1.41 -0.95
N THR A 99 6.60 1.49 -1.05
CA THR A 99 7.28 2.47 -1.90
C THR A 99 6.89 2.31 -3.37
N VAL A 100 6.89 1.08 -3.89
CA VAL A 100 6.46 0.81 -5.26
C VAL A 100 5.00 1.24 -5.46
N CYS A 101 4.07 0.78 -4.62
CA CYS A 101 2.65 1.13 -4.75
C CYS A 101 2.40 2.64 -4.71
N VAL A 102 2.98 3.34 -3.72
CA VAL A 102 2.75 4.78 -3.50
C VAL A 102 3.42 5.64 -4.57
N ARG A 103 4.62 5.26 -5.02
CA ARG A 103 5.35 6.05 -6.02
C ARG A 103 4.84 5.78 -7.44
N GLN A 104 4.45 4.55 -7.76
CA GLN A 104 3.95 4.19 -9.08
C GLN A 104 2.58 4.81 -9.37
N GLU A 105 1.75 5.05 -8.36
CA GLU A 105 0.48 5.78 -8.51
C GLU A 105 0.66 7.17 -9.14
N ARG A 106 1.81 7.82 -8.95
CA ARG A 106 2.09 9.14 -9.56
C ARG A 106 2.32 9.08 -11.07
N PHE A 107 2.49 7.89 -11.63
CA PHE A 107 2.78 7.66 -13.05
C PHE A 107 1.68 6.87 -13.75
N CYS A 108 0.91 6.07 -13.01
CA CYS A 108 -0.15 5.22 -13.53
C CYS A 108 -1.31 5.23 -12.54
N ASP A 109 -2.30 6.08 -12.83
CA ASP A 109 -3.52 6.21 -12.03
C ASP A 109 -4.18 4.84 -11.83
N GLY A 110 -4.48 4.50 -10.58
CA GLY A 110 -5.16 3.26 -10.21
C GLY A 110 -4.24 2.10 -9.89
N THR A 111 -2.93 2.30 -9.90
CA THR A 111 -1.97 1.32 -9.36
C THR A 111 -2.25 1.06 -7.88
N LEU A 112 -2.44 2.13 -7.11
CA LEU A 112 -2.73 2.04 -5.69
C LEU A 112 -4.09 1.40 -5.45
N MET A 113 -5.12 1.81 -6.19
CA MET A 113 -6.44 1.15 -6.15
C MET A 113 -6.32 -0.37 -6.40
N SER A 114 -5.58 -0.78 -7.42
CA SER A 114 -5.34 -2.19 -7.74
C SER A 114 -4.59 -2.94 -6.63
N ALA A 115 -3.67 -2.28 -5.93
CA ALA A 115 -2.95 -2.88 -4.80
C ALA A 115 -3.87 -3.10 -3.57
N PHE A 116 -4.83 -2.21 -3.33
CA PHE A 116 -5.86 -2.44 -2.31
C PHE A 116 -6.84 -3.53 -2.73
N ASP A 117 -7.35 -3.48 -3.96
CA ASP A 117 -8.38 -4.40 -4.46
C ASP A 117 -7.85 -5.84 -4.61
N SER A 118 -6.57 -6.02 -4.94
CA SER A 118 -5.92 -7.34 -4.95
C SER A 118 -5.61 -7.89 -3.54
N GLY A 119 -5.88 -7.11 -2.49
CA GLY A 119 -5.55 -7.48 -1.11
C GLY A 119 -4.06 -7.41 -0.78
N LEU A 120 -3.20 -6.89 -1.66
CA LEU A 120 -1.77 -6.71 -1.37
C LEU A 120 -1.57 -5.81 -0.15
N ILE A 121 -2.22 -4.64 -0.09
CA ILE A 121 -2.09 -3.73 1.05
C ILE A 121 -2.64 -4.35 2.34
N LEU A 122 -3.71 -5.15 2.27
CA LEU A 122 -4.23 -5.87 3.43
C LEU A 122 -3.18 -6.85 3.98
N ARG A 123 -2.56 -7.66 3.12
CA ARG A 123 -1.49 -8.59 3.52
C ARG A 123 -0.27 -7.88 4.12
N VAL A 124 0.11 -6.72 3.57
CA VAL A 124 1.17 -5.86 4.14
C VAL A 124 0.83 -5.43 5.58
N VAL A 125 -0.39 -4.95 5.80
CA VAL A 125 -0.86 -4.48 7.11
C VAL A 125 -1.03 -5.63 8.11
N GLU A 126 -1.49 -6.80 7.66
CA GLU A 126 -1.55 -8.02 8.48
C GLU A 126 -0.16 -8.48 8.93
N ARG A 127 0.82 -8.41 8.02
CA ARG A 127 2.20 -8.70 8.37
C ARG A 127 2.74 -7.70 9.39
N ALA A 128 2.46 -6.41 9.22
CA ALA A 128 2.84 -5.38 10.19
C ALA A 128 2.23 -5.66 11.58
N ALA A 129 0.95 -6.04 11.65
CA ALA A 129 0.30 -6.41 12.91
C ALA A 129 0.96 -7.64 13.56
N THR A 130 1.37 -8.63 12.77
CA THR A 130 2.10 -9.81 13.26
C THR A 130 3.45 -9.43 13.85
N LEU A 131 4.18 -8.50 13.21
CA LEU A 131 5.48 -7.99 13.66
C LEU A 131 5.37 -7.15 14.96
N VAL A 132 4.22 -6.51 15.21
CA VAL A 132 3.95 -5.80 16.48
C VAL A 132 3.62 -6.77 17.61
N GLY A 133 2.87 -7.82 17.30
CA GLY A 133 2.39 -8.83 18.25
C GLY A 133 3.46 -9.82 18.69
N HIS A 134 4.48 -10.05 17.86
CA HIS A 134 5.71 -10.70 18.30
C HIS A 134 6.61 -9.64 18.92
N PRO A 135 6.95 -9.68 20.23
CA PRO A 135 8.05 -8.88 20.72
C PRO A 135 9.28 -9.30 19.91
N SER A 136 9.85 -8.37 19.15
CA SER A 136 11.14 -8.56 18.49
C SER A 136 12.18 -8.85 19.58
N SER A 137 12.33 -10.12 19.93
CA SER A 137 13.53 -10.63 20.55
C SER A 137 14.49 -10.75 19.39
N ASP A 138 15.28 -9.70 19.15
CA ASP A 138 16.56 -9.70 18.46
C ASP A 138 17.00 -8.25 18.22
N LEU A 139 17.62 -7.69 19.25
CA LEU A 139 18.60 -6.60 19.19
C LEU A 139 19.61 -6.90 20.32
N GLU A 140 20.54 -7.81 20.03
CA GLU A 140 21.89 -7.82 20.64
C GLU A 140 22.89 -7.25 19.63
#